data_AF-A0A7W6SGH6-F1
#
_entry.id   AF-A0A7W6SGH6-F1
#
_cell.length_a   1.000
_cell.length_b   1.000
_cell.length_c   1.000
_cell.angle_alpha   90.00
_cell.angle_beta   90.00
_cell.angle_gamma   90.00
#
_symmetry.space_group_name_H-M   'P 1'
#
loop_
_entity.id
_entity.type
_entity.pdbx_description
1 polymer ?
#
loop_
_entity_poly.entity_id
_entity_poly.type
_entity_poly.pdbx_seq_one_letter_code
_entity_poly.pdbx_strand_id
1 'polypeptide(L)'
;MTTPLRDRITPLIRAVAMTSVILASATALPRTALAADSQLEKMRAKIASSIGDKMEKLGGSRIVYKVDADGLRESAVTDLRDDVYKTLREGKIAFSGLAIRDGGVEVKVADAKGREELKRKLAAAAEGLPAHALAVTDGGDGLVRLKPTDAASAAALHDLVEDSIAMIEQRLKDAGIKLASAQPDGTDRIRIFVPGMMEPERVTAIFAAKVKVSFRLIDISMPAEQAQSGTPPAGTEVLLGFKDKRPYLVAKDSALDGNDISYAGPGFASSTNEPIASFRFNGRGARRFAHITEENIGKPFAIVLDDRVISAPVIREPITGGSGQISGNFTLEEASSVAMLLRAGSLPGHLGLLEQQVVQPAAKP
;
A
#
# COMPACT_ATOMS: atom_id res chain seq x y z
N MET A 1 48.00 68.42 -18.79
CA MET A 1 47.94 67.42 -19.87
C MET A 1 49.22 66.59 -19.75
N THR A 2 49.29 65.51 -18.95
CA THR A 2 48.72 64.15 -19.14
C THR A 2 49.02 63.64 -20.56
N THR A 3 49.75 62.55 -20.82
CA THR A 3 49.90 61.26 -20.11
C THR A 3 51.10 60.51 -20.73
N PRO A 4 51.76 59.56 -20.05
CA PRO A 4 52.61 58.57 -20.70
C PRO A 4 51.95 57.19 -20.83
N LEU A 5 52.28 56.57 -21.98
CA LEU A 5 52.69 55.18 -22.27
C LEU A 5 51.99 53.93 -21.69
N ARG A 6 51.65 53.06 -22.67
CA ARG A 6 51.84 51.59 -22.82
C ARG A 6 51.40 50.67 -21.66
N ASP A 7 50.62 49.63 -21.89
CA ASP A 7 50.92 48.56 -22.86
C ASP A 7 49.67 47.89 -23.48
N ARG A 8 49.86 47.36 -24.68
CA ARG A 8 48.94 46.53 -25.47
C ARG A 8 48.87 45.13 -24.84
N ILE A 9 47.77 44.38 -24.82
CA ILE A 9 47.19 43.64 -25.95
C ILE A 9 45.73 43.20 -25.59
N THR A 10 44.82 43.59 -26.48
CA THR A 10 43.47 43.11 -26.88
C THR A 10 43.16 41.58 -26.80
N PRO A 11 41.89 41.12 -26.99
CA PRO A 11 40.58 41.69 -26.61
C PRO A 11 39.46 40.65 -26.26
N LEU A 12 38.27 41.20 -25.96
CA LEU A 12 36.95 40.71 -26.40
C LEU A 12 36.28 39.54 -25.64
N ILE A 13 35.25 39.86 -24.83
CA ILE A 13 33.81 39.62 -25.15
C ILE A 13 32.91 39.77 -23.90
N ARG A 14 31.96 40.72 -24.00
CA ARG A 14 30.57 40.81 -23.44
C ARG A 14 30.37 40.59 -21.93
N ALA A 15 30.05 41.63 -21.16
CA ALA A 15 28.73 42.27 -21.01
C ALA A 15 27.61 41.30 -20.58
N VAL A 16 27.15 41.45 -19.33
CA VAL A 16 25.76 41.79 -18.91
C VAL A 16 25.48 41.20 -17.53
N ALA A 17 25.07 42.09 -16.63
CA ALA A 17 24.53 41.81 -15.30
C ALA A 17 23.24 40.97 -15.39
N MET A 18 23.11 39.97 -14.51
CA MET A 18 21.80 39.40 -14.13
C MET A 18 21.84 38.96 -12.67
N THR A 19 21.14 39.75 -11.86
CA THR A 19 20.37 39.41 -10.66
C THR A 19 20.17 37.90 -10.47
N SER A 20 20.82 37.31 -9.47
CA SER A 20 20.55 35.92 -9.05
C SER A 20 19.36 35.92 -8.10
N VAL A 21 18.16 35.87 -8.69
CA VAL A 21 16.95 35.41 -8.00
C VAL A 21 17.20 33.96 -7.59
N ILE A 22 17.32 33.71 -6.29
CA ILE A 22 17.31 32.36 -5.73
C ILE A 22 15.88 31.84 -5.93
N LEU A 23 15.67 31.11 -7.03
CA LEU A 23 14.43 30.42 -7.30
C LEU A 23 14.37 29.20 -6.38
N ALA A 24 13.68 29.37 -5.24
CA ALA A 24 13.19 28.26 -4.45
C ALA A 24 12.11 27.54 -5.28
N SER A 25 12.52 26.60 -6.13
CA SER A 25 11.62 25.64 -6.74
C SER A 25 11.19 24.63 -5.67
N ALA A 26 10.27 25.05 -4.82
CA ALA A 26 9.39 24.13 -4.12
C ALA A 26 8.59 23.41 -5.21
N THR A 27 8.92 22.14 -5.45
CA THR A 27 8.08 21.24 -6.25
C THR A 27 6.70 21.27 -5.61
N ALA A 28 5.77 21.93 -6.28
CA ALA A 28 4.39 22.01 -5.88
C ALA A 28 3.86 20.57 -5.83
N LEU A 29 3.75 20.02 -4.62
CA LEU A 29 2.77 18.98 -4.35
C LEU A 29 1.45 19.45 -5.00
N PRO A 30 0.73 18.59 -5.73
CA PRO A 30 -0.54 18.99 -6.28
C PRO A 30 -1.40 19.48 -5.13
N ARG A 31 -1.73 20.79 -5.14
CA ARG A 31 -2.48 21.47 -4.06
C ARG A 31 -3.82 20.78 -3.75
N THR A 32 -4.27 19.89 -4.63
CA THR A 32 -5.45 19.05 -4.50
C THR A 32 -5.28 17.90 -3.50
N ALA A 33 -4.09 17.30 -3.36
CA ALA A 33 -3.84 16.22 -2.39
C ALA A 33 -3.84 16.75 -0.95
N LEU A 34 -3.08 17.82 -0.70
CA LEU A 34 -3.05 18.52 0.59
C LEU A 34 -4.42 19.10 1.01
N ALA A 35 -5.24 19.49 0.04
CA ALA A 35 -6.59 19.99 0.31
C ALA A 35 -7.59 18.86 0.63
N ALA A 36 -7.45 17.68 -0.01
CA ALA A 36 -8.26 16.50 0.28
C ALA A 36 -7.96 15.97 1.69
N ASP A 37 -6.69 15.89 2.07
CA ASP A 37 -6.26 15.47 3.41
C ASP A 37 -6.81 16.42 4.49
N SER A 38 -6.74 17.73 4.27
CA SER A 38 -7.29 18.73 5.20
C SER A 38 -8.81 18.66 5.36
N GLN A 39 -9.55 18.31 4.31
CA GLN A 39 -11.01 18.14 4.39
C GLN A 39 -11.39 16.84 5.11
N LEU A 40 -10.66 15.75 4.86
CA LEU A 40 -10.85 14.47 5.54
C LEU A 40 -10.57 14.59 7.04
N GLU A 41 -9.48 15.27 7.43
CA GLU A 41 -9.15 15.55 8.84
C GLU A 41 -10.24 16.37 9.53
N LYS A 42 -10.73 17.44 8.90
CA LYS A 42 -11.82 18.27 9.45
C LYS A 42 -13.12 17.47 9.59
N MET A 43 -13.41 16.59 8.63
CA MET A 43 -14.56 15.71 8.68
C MET A 43 -14.42 14.70 9.83
N ARG A 44 -13.27 14.06 9.98
CA ARG A 44 -12.95 13.15 11.10
C ARG A 44 -13.08 13.85 12.45
N ALA A 45 -12.55 15.06 12.59
CA ALA A 45 -12.65 15.85 13.82
C ALA A 45 -14.11 16.18 14.19
N LYS A 46 -14.95 16.51 13.20
CA LYS A 46 -16.38 16.79 13.41
C LYS A 46 -17.17 15.52 13.76
N ILE A 47 -16.83 14.38 13.16
CA ILE A 47 -17.41 13.08 13.50
C ILE A 47 -16.99 12.71 14.93
N ALA A 48 -15.73 12.89 15.29
CA ALA A 48 -15.20 12.63 16.63
C ALA A 48 -15.94 13.44 17.70
N SER A 49 -16.16 14.74 17.50
CA SER A 49 -16.90 15.57 18.44
C SER A 49 -18.35 15.12 18.58
N SER A 50 -19.03 14.83 17.45
CA SER A 50 -20.41 14.32 17.49
C SER A 50 -20.53 12.95 18.16
N ILE A 51 -19.48 12.13 18.07
CA ILE A 51 -19.42 10.83 18.74
C ILE A 51 -19.17 10.98 20.22
N GLY A 52 -18.37 11.95 20.67
CA GLY A 52 -18.26 12.31 22.08
C GLY A 52 -19.63 12.58 22.71
N ASP A 53 -20.42 13.47 22.10
CA ASP A 53 -21.78 13.79 22.56
C ASP A 53 -22.72 12.58 22.60
N LYS A 54 -22.53 11.62 21.67
CA LYS A 54 -23.34 10.39 21.61
C LYS A 54 -22.89 9.35 22.63
N MET A 55 -21.58 9.22 22.87
CA MET A 55 -21.02 8.35 23.91
C MET A 55 -21.50 8.79 25.29
N GLU A 56 -21.55 10.10 25.56
CA GLU A 56 -22.06 10.64 26.83
C GLU A 56 -23.54 10.32 27.04
N LYS A 57 -24.35 10.37 25.96
CA LYS A 57 -25.82 10.15 26.04
C LYS A 57 -26.24 8.68 26.00
N LEU A 58 -25.54 7.86 25.22
CA LEU A 58 -25.93 6.48 24.93
C LEU A 58 -25.03 5.45 25.61
N GLY A 59 -23.91 5.88 26.21
CA GLY A 59 -22.81 4.97 26.52
C GLY A 59 -22.24 4.35 25.24
N GLY A 60 -21.42 3.32 25.39
CA GLY A 60 -20.92 2.55 24.27
C GLY A 60 -19.62 1.81 24.57
N SER A 61 -18.93 1.43 23.51
CA SER A 61 -17.68 0.69 23.59
C SER A 61 -16.51 1.59 23.19
N ARG A 62 -15.47 1.58 24.00
CA ARG A 62 -14.15 2.13 23.68
C ARG A 62 -13.16 0.98 23.52
N ILE A 63 -12.48 0.93 22.39
CA ILE A 63 -11.54 -0.13 22.05
C ILE A 63 -10.23 0.50 21.59
N VAL A 64 -9.10 -0.05 22.01
CA VAL A 64 -7.77 0.38 21.55
C VAL A 64 -7.05 -0.81 20.95
N TYR A 65 -6.57 -0.64 19.71
CA TYR A 65 -5.75 -1.59 18.98
C TYR A 65 -4.35 -1.06 18.77
N LYS A 66 -3.35 -1.93 18.80
CA LYS A 66 -1.98 -1.68 18.36
C LYS A 66 -1.80 -2.21 16.95
N VAL A 67 -1.24 -1.41 16.07
CA VAL A 67 -0.85 -1.79 14.72
C VAL A 67 0.48 -2.57 14.77
N ASP A 68 0.63 -3.60 13.92
CA ASP A 68 1.86 -4.40 13.88
C ASP A 68 3.02 -3.68 13.17
N ALA A 69 3.67 -2.79 13.91
CA ALA A 69 4.86 -2.09 13.45
C ALA A 69 6.06 -3.02 13.23
N ASP A 70 6.12 -4.16 13.92
CA ASP A 70 7.25 -5.08 13.84
C ASP A 70 7.16 -5.91 12.57
N GLY A 71 5.97 -6.47 12.29
CA GLY A 71 5.67 -7.11 11.01
C GLY A 71 5.90 -6.18 9.82
N LEU A 72 5.48 -4.91 9.91
CA LEU A 72 5.75 -3.91 8.86
C LEU A 72 7.25 -3.80 8.56
N ARG A 73 8.09 -3.69 9.60
CA ARG A 73 9.55 -3.60 9.42
C ARG A 73 10.12 -4.88 8.82
N GLU A 74 9.70 -6.04 9.30
CA GLU A 74 10.16 -7.32 8.78
C GLU A 74 9.83 -7.49 7.30
N SER A 75 8.60 -7.14 6.89
CA SER A 75 8.20 -7.17 5.48
C SER A 75 9.01 -6.18 4.66
N ALA A 76 9.13 -4.93 5.12
CA ALA A 76 9.88 -3.91 4.39
C ALA A 76 11.34 -4.32 4.12
N VAL A 77 12.01 -4.95 5.09
CA VAL A 77 13.38 -5.44 4.92
C VAL A 77 13.44 -6.68 4.02
N THR A 78 12.42 -7.54 4.07
CA THR A 78 12.30 -8.69 3.16
C THR A 78 12.08 -8.27 1.72
N ASP A 79 11.16 -7.33 1.48
CA ASP A 79 10.89 -6.76 0.16
C ASP A 79 12.14 -6.05 -0.39
N LEU A 80 12.84 -5.28 0.46
CA LEU A 80 14.11 -4.65 0.09
C LEU A 80 15.16 -5.68 -0.33
N ARG A 81 15.28 -6.82 0.36
CA ARG A 81 16.22 -7.89 0.00
C ARG A 81 15.89 -8.44 -1.38
N ASP A 82 14.60 -8.67 -1.66
CA ASP A 82 14.15 -9.25 -2.91
C ASP A 82 14.33 -8.28 -4.09
N ASP A 83 14.12 -6.99 -3.85
CA ASP A 83 14.39 -5.92 -4.82
C ASP A 83 15.89 -5.77 -5.10
N VAL A 84 16.74 -5.85 -4.07
CA VAL A 84 18.20 -5.89 -4.22
C VAL A 84 18.61 -7.11 -5.06
N TYR A 85 18.08 -8.30 -4.74
CA TYR A 85 18.35 -9.51 -5.50
C TYR A 85 17.95 -9.38 -6.98
N LYS A 86 16.74 -8.85 -7.24
CA LYS A 86 16.23 -8.62 -8.58
C LYS A 86 17.14 -7.66 -9.36
N THR A 87 17.46 -6.52 -8.77
CA THR A 87 18.31 -5.49 -9.37
C THR A 87 19.69 -6.04 -9.73
N LEU A 88 20.31 -6.82 -8.83
CA LEU A 88 21.61 -7.45 -9.06
C LEU A 88 21.56 -8.46 -10.21
N ARG A 89 20.50 -9.29 -10.29
CA ARG A 89 20.33 -10.27 -11.35
C ARG A 89 20.09 -9.63 -12.71
N GLU A 90 19.21 -8.65 -12.80
CA GLU A 90 18.91 -7.92 -14.04
C GLU A 90 20.12 -7.11 -14.52
N GLY A 91 20.88 -6.53 -13.59
CA GLY A 91 22.16 -5.87 -13.89
C GLY A 91 23.31 -6.82 -14.21
N LYS A 92 23.12 -8.15 -14.10
CA LYS A 92 24.18 -9.17 -14.22
C LYS A 92 25.39 -8.88 -13.32
N ILE A 93 25.14 -8.29 -12.14
CA ILE A 93 26.16 -7.92 -11.17
C ILE A 93 26.49 -9.15 -10.32
N ALA A 94 27.77 -9.53 -10.24
CA ALA A 94 28.19 -10.62 -9.37
C ALA A 94 28.13 -10.18 -7.90
N PHE A 95 27.49 -10.99 -7.06
CA PHE A 95 27.33 -10.72 -5.63
C PHE A 95 27.43 -12.00 -4.79
N SER A 96 27.69 -11.82 -3.50
CA SER A 96 27.74 -12.90 -2.51
C SER A 96 27.20 -12.40 -1.17
N GLY A 97 26.81 -13.32 -0.29
CA GLY A 97 26.40 -12.99 1.08
C GLY A 97 25.19 -12.06 1.20
N LEU A 98 24.24 -12.12 0.25
CA LEU A 98 22.98 -11.38 0.37
C LEU A 98 22.17 -11.92 1.55
N ALA A 99 22.02 -11.12 2.60
CA ALA A 99 21.33 -11.52 3.82
C ALA A 99 20.66 -10.33 4.52
N ILE A 100 19.68 -10.62 5.37
CA ILE A 100 19.05 -9.64 6.26
C ILE A 100 19.85 -9.60 7.57
N ARG A 101 20.31 -8.41 7.98
CA ARG A 101 21.00 -8.17 9.26
C ARG A 101 20.69 -6.78 9.81
N ASP A 102 20.59 -6.66 11.13
CA ASP A 102 20.43 -5.38 11.86
C ASP A 102 19.28 -4.48 11.36
N GLY A 103 18.19 -5.11 10.91
CA GLY A 103 17.02 -4.41 10.36
C GLY A 103 17.25 -3.82 8.96
N GLY A 104 18.21 -4.35 8.22
CA GLY A 104 18.52 -4.00 6.84
C GLY A 104 19.03 -5.18 6.03
N VAL A 105 19.52 -4.90 4.83
CA VAL A 105 20.05 -5.88 3.87
C VAL A 105 21.55 -5.65 3.70
N GLU A 106 22.33 -6.71 3.86
CA GLU A 106 23.76 -6.72 3.54
C GLU A 106 24.00 -7.51 2.25
N VAL A 107 24.88 -7.01 1.40
CA VAL A 107 25.35 -7.73 0.22
C VAL A 107 26.79 -7.38 -0.10
N LYS A 108 27.58 -8.37 -0.50
CA LYS A 108 28.96 -8.17 -0.95
C LYS A 108 29.01 -8.14 -2.48
N VAL A 109 29.43 -7.01 -3.03
CA VAL A 109 29.63 -6.78 -4.46
C VAL A 109 31.09 -6.38 -4.67
N ALA A 110 31.88 -7.27 -5.27
CA ALA A 110 33.33 -7.05 -5.43
C ALA A 110 33.64 -5.94 -6.43
N ASP A 111 32.85 -5.85 -7.51
CA ASP A 111 33.05 -4.85 -8.58
C ASP A 111 32.56 -3.45 -8.17
N ALA A 112 33.43 -2.46 -8.32
CA ALA A 112 33.11 -1.07 -8.01
C ALA A 112 32.06 -0.49 -8.95
N LYS A 113 32.05 -0.88 -10.24
CA LYS A 113 31.04 -0.40 -11.19
C LYS A 113 29.66 -0.97 -10.86
N GLY A 114 29.59 -2.25 -10.52
CA GLY A 114 28.37 -2.90 -10.03
C GLY A 114 27.82 -2.27 -8.74
N ARG A 115 28.68 -1.85 -7.81
CA ARG A 115 28.24 -1.12 -6.60
C ARG A 115 27.57 0.21 -6.94
N GLU A 116 28.16 1.00 -7.84
CA GLU A 116 27.58 2.28 -8.26
C GLU A 116 26.29 2.08 -9.08
N GLU A 117 26.22 1.04 -9.91
CA GLU A 117 25.00 0.70 -10.64
C GLU A 117 23.86 0.29 -9.69
N LEU A 118 24.14 -0.52 -8.67
CA LEU A 118 23.18 -0.90 -7.64
C LEU A 118 22.64 0.34 -6.91
N LYS A 119 23.52 1.25 -6.47
CA LYS A 119 23.14 2.51 -5.81
C LYS A 119 22.21 3.34 -6.70
N ARG A 120 22.57 3.54 -7.98
CA ARG A 120 21.73 4.30 -8.93
C ARG A 120 20.37 3.64 -9.15
N LYS A 121 20.34 2.33 -9.39
CA LYS A 121 19.10 1.61 -9.68
C LYS A 121 18.15 1.56 -8.49
N LEU A 122 18.67 1.45 -7.27
CA LEU A 122 17.83 1.49 -6.06
C LEU A 122 17.37 2.91 -5.73
N ALA A 123 18.18 3.93 -6.00
CA ALA A 123 17.74 5.33 -5.92
C ALA A 123 16.63 5.62 -6.94
N ALA A 124 16.73 5.07 -8.16
CA ALA A 124 15.70 5.19 -9.19
C ALA A 124 14.45 4.34 -8.87
N ALA A 125 14.59 3.15 -8.30
CA ALA A 125 13.47 2.34 -7.83
C ALA A 125 12.73 2.98 -6.64
N ALA A 126 13.40 3.89 -5.92
CA ALA A 126 12.79 4.73 -4.90
C ALA A 126 12.06 5.96 -5.49
N GLU A 127 12.04 6.17 -6.82
CA GLU A 127 11.19 7.18 -7.44
C GLU A 127 9.71 6.87 -7.17
N GLY A 128 9.04 7.77 -6.43
CA GLY A 128 7.67 7.59 -5.94
C GLY A 128 7.55 7.25 -4.45
N LEU A 129 8.66 6.93 -3.78
CA LEU A 129 8.78 6.89 -2.32
C LEU A 129 9.31 8.25 -1.80
N PRO A 130 9.19 8.55 -0.49
CA PRO A 130 9.79 9.76 0.08
C PRO A 130 11.28 9.83 -0.29
N ALA A 131 11.75 11.02 -0.71
CA ALA A 131 13.16 11.20 -0.99
C ALA A 131 13.98 10.74 0.23
N HIS A 132 15.02 9.91 0.03
CA HIS A 132 15.86 9.33 1.08
C HIS A 132 15.19 8.18 1.88
N ALA A 133 14.31 7.41 1.25
CA ALA A 133 13.68 6.25 1.91
C ALA A 133 14.66 5.15 2.35
N LEU A 134 15.82 5.07 1.69
CA LEU A 134 16.84 4.06 1.94
C LEU A 134 18.19 4.72 2.23
N ALA A 135 18.80 4.36 3.36
CA ALA A 135 20.19 4.65 3.66
C ALA A 135 21.06 3.54 3.05
N VAL A 136 22.01 3.93 2.20
CA VAL A 136 23.02 3.04 1.65
C VAL A 136 24.37 3.40 2.24
N THR A 137 24.98 2.45 2.96
CA THR A 137 26.30 2.63 3.58
C THR A 137 27.30 1.63 3.02
N ASP A 138 28.54 2.07 2.83
CA ASP A 138 29.65 1.22 2.44
C ASP A 138 30.28 0.63 3.70
N GLY A 139 30.29 -0.70 3.79
CA GLY A 139 30.87 -1.44 4.92
C GLY A 139 32.36 -1.73 4.76
N GLY A 140 32.99 -1.31 3.65
CA GLY A 140 34.36 -1.69 3.30
C GLY A 140 34.44 -3.05 2.61
N ASP A 141 35.55 -3.34 1.92
CA ASP A 141 35.80 -4.60 1.21
C ASP A 141 34.69 -5.04 0.23
N GLY A 142 33.97 -4.07 -0.33
CA GLY A 142 32.85 -4.30 -1.24
C GLY A 142 31.54 -4.71 -0.56
N LEU A 143 31.45 -4.61 0.77
CA LEU A 143 30.20 -4.79 1.52
C LEU A 143 29.33 -3.55 1.37
N VAL A 144 28.07 -3.75 0.99
CA VAL A 144 27.06 -2.69 0.92
C VAL A 144 25.95 -3.03 1.92
N ARG A 145 25.59 -2.07 2.76
CA ARG A 145 24.45 -2.19 3.68
C ARG A 145 23.34 -1.24 3.27
N LEU A 146 22.13 -1.75 3.22
CA LEU A 146 20.94 -0.99 2.86
C LEU A 146 19.93 -1.08 3.99
N LYS A 147 19.45 0.06 4.48
CA LYS A 147 18.48 0.11 5.56
C LYS A 147 17.39 1.14 5.28
N PRO A 148 16.11 0.86 5.57
CA PRO A 148 15.08 1.91 5.61
C PRO A 148 15.51 3.01 6.58
N THR A 149 15.33 4.28 6.19
CA THR A 149 15.60 5.39 7.12
C THR A 149 14.54 5.46 8.22
N ASP A 150 14.88 6.11 9.33
CA ASP A 150 13.91 6.32 10.43
C ASP A 150 12.71 7.14 9.94
N ALA A 151 12.96 8.15 9.11
CA ALA A 151 11.90 8.96 8.49
C ALA A 151 10.97 8.12 7.59
N ALA A 152 11.54 7.23 6.77
CA ALA A 152 10.75 6.33 5.93
C ALA A 152 9.95 5.31 6.73
N SER A 153 10.57 4.77 7.78
CA SER A 153 9.92 3.82 8.69
C SER A 153 8.77 4.48 9.45
N ALA A 154 8.94 5.72 9.89
CA ALA A 154 7.88 6.50 10.55
C ALA A 154 6.74 6.85 9.58
N ALA A 155 7.05 7.24 8.34
CA ALA A 155 6.04 7.51 7.32
C ALA A 155 5.25 6.23 6.97
N ALA A 156 5.93 5.11 6.77
CA ALA A 156 5.27 3.82 6.50
C ALA A 156 4.37 3.37 7.66
N LEU A 157 4.80 3.60 8.91
CA LEU A 157 3.96 3.31 10.08
C LEU A 157 2.74 4.23 10.15
N HIS A 158 2.90 5.52 9.81
CA HIS A 158 1.78 6.45 9.75
C HIS A 158 0.77 6.03 8.68
N ASP A 159 1.24 5.71 7.47
CA ASP A 159 0.39 5.22 6.38
C ASP A 159 -0.34 3.93 6.81
N LEU A 160 0.35 3.02 7.48
CA LEU A 160 -0.22 1.78 8.01
C LEU A 160 -1.37 2.04 9.01
N VAL A 161 -1.20 3.02 9.91
CA VAL A 161 -2.24 3.43 10.86
C VAL A 161 -3.45 3.99 10.13
N GLU A 162 -3.23 4.85 9.14
CA GLU A 162 -4.29 5.46 8.33
C GLU A 162 -5.09 4.42 7.53
N ASP A 163 -4.39 3.48 6.90
CA ASP A 163 -5.01 2.39 6.16
C ASP A 163 -5.82 1.46 7.07
N SER A 164 -5.29 1.18 8.26
CA SER A 164 -5.98 0.40 9.28
C SER A 164 -7.25 1.10 9.77
N ILE A 165 -7.22 2.42 9.99
CA ILE A 165 -8.39 3.22 10.35
C ILE A 165 -9.45 3.13 9.25
N ALA A 166 -9.06 3.36 7.99
CA ALA A 166 -9.99 3.30 6.87
C ALA A 166 -10.62 1.90 6.73
N MET A 167 -9.81 0.83 6.92
CA MET A 167 -10.30 -0.55 6.93
C MET A 167 -11.33 -0.79 8.04
N ILE A 168 -11.03 -0.34 9.26
CA ILE A 168 -11.94 -0.42 10.41
C ILE A 168 -13.27 0.27 10.11
N GLU A 169 -13.21 1.52 9.61
CA GLU A 169 -14.40 2.31 9.27
C GLU A 169 -15.26 1.61 8.20
N GLN A 170 -14.62 1.07 7.17
CA GLN A 170 -15.31 0.33 6.11
C GLN A 170 -16.00 -0.93 6.65
N ARG A 171 -15.32 -1.72 7.48
CA ARG A 171 -15.92 -2.93 8.08
C ARG A 171 -17.06 -2.61 9.04
N LEU A 172 -16.97 -1.52 9.78
CA LEU A 172 -18.08 -1.04 10.62
C LEU A 172 -19.28 -0.65 9.76
N LYS A 173 -19.06 0.08 8.66
CA LYS A 173 -20.09 0.44 7.68
C LYS A 173 -20.76 -0.81 7.09
N ASP A 174 -19.97 -1.81 6.69
CA ASP A 174 -20.46 -3.07 6.12
C ASP A 174 -21.23 -3.92 7.14
N ALA A 175 -20.86 -3.86 8.42
CA ALA A 175 -21.60 -4.45 9.54
C ALA A 175 -22.87 -3.65 9.92
N GLY A 176 -23.15 -2.54 9.25
CA GLY A 176 -24.31 -1.68 9.51
C GLY A 176 -24.14 -0.74 10.72
N ILE A 177 -22.94 -0.64 11.28
CA ILE A 177 -22.62 0.24 12.41
C ILE A 177 -22.29 1.63 11.88
N LYS A 178 -23.32 2.50 11.85
CA LYS A 178 -23.23 3.85 11.28
C LYS A 178 -22.66 4.90 12.24
N LEU A 179 -22.63 4.62 13.54
CA LEU A 179 -22.21 5.53 14.58
C LEU A 179 -20.96 4.98 15.25
N ALA A 180 -19.83 5.13 14.58
CA ALA A 180 -18.53 4.78 15.12
C ALA A 180 -17.45 5.73 14.57
N SER A 181 -16.39 5.97 15.35
CA SER A 181 -15.17 6.62 14.87
C SER A 181 -13.97 5.77 15.20
N ALA A 182 -13.00 5.78 14.29
CA ALA A 182 -11.65 5.28 14.52
C ALA A 182 -10.69 6.46 14.36
N GLN A 183 -9.75 6.59 15.29
CA GLN A 183 -8.79 7.69 15.33
C GLN A 183 -7.41 7.17 15.76
N PRO A 184 -6.32 7.82 15.32
CA PRO A 184 -4.98 7.51 15.84
C PRO A 184 -4.91 7.77 17.35
N ASP A 185 -4.16 6.94 18.07
CA ASP A 185 -3.92 7.04 19.51
C ASP A 185 -2.41 6.89 19.81
N GLY A 186 -1.64 7.93 19.49
CA GLY A 186 -0.19 7.88 19.48
C GLY A 186 0.35 7.47 18.12
N THR A 187 1.50 6.78 18.09
CA THR A 187 2.24 6.48 16.86
C THR A 187 1.81 5.19 16.17
N ASP A 188 1.33 4.20 16.93
CA ASP A 188 1.08 2.85 16.45
C ASP A 188 -0.21 2.24 17.03
N ARG A 189 -1.11 3.08 17.53
CA ARG A 189 -2.38 2.63 18.09
C ARG A 189 -3.54 3.36 17.46
N ILE A 190 -4.70 2.70 17.51
CA ILE A 190 -5.96 3.16 16.99
C ILE A 190 -6.99 3.03 18.09
N ARG A 191 -7.68 4.13 18.37
CA ARG A 191 -8.80 4.17 19.31
C ARG A 191 -10.11 4.22 18.54
N ILE A 192 -11.00 3.30 18.89
CA ILE A 192 -12.32 3.15 18.28
C ILE A 192 -13.38 3.46 19.33
N PHE A 193 -14.37 4.26 18.95
CA PHE A 193 -15.56 4.53 19.75
C PHE A 193 -16.80 4.06 19.01
N VAL A 194 -17.63 3.25 19.68
CA VAL A 194 -18.89 2.75 19.15
C VAL A 194 -20.04 3.10 20.11
N PRO A 195 -20.65 4.29 19.95
CA PRO A 195 -21.84 4.70 20.70
C PRO A 195 -22.99 3.67 20.67
N GLY A 196 -23.64 3.50 21.81
CA GLY A 196 -24.83 2.64 21.96
C GLY A 196 -24.56 1.14 21.86
N MET A 197 -23.30 0.71 21.68
CA MET A 197 -22.91 -0.69 21.71
C MET A 197 -22.22 -1.00 23.03
N MET A 198 -22.90 -1.75 23.91
CA MET A 198 -22.42 -2.09 25.26
C MET A 198 -21.65 -3.43 25.30
N GLU A 199 -21.50 -4.11 24.16
CA GLU A 199 -20.82 -5.40 24.03
C GLU A 199 -19.64 -5.23 23.06
N PRO A 200 -18.47 -4.80 23.58
CA PRO A 200 -17.33 -4.52 22.74
C PRO A 200 -16.78 -5.79 22.05
N GLU A 201 -17.00 -6.98 22.58
CA GLU A 201 -16.62 -8.25 21.97
C GLU A 201 -17.26 -8.44 20.58
N ARG A 202 -18.50 -7.95 20.41
CA ARG A 202 -19.17 -7.99 19.10
C ARG A 202 -18.49 -7.08 18.08
N VAL A 203 -17.95 -5.95 18.54
CA VAL A 203 -17.19 -5.04 17.67
C VAL A 203 -15.84 -5.67 17.32
N THR A 204 -15.12 -6.23 18.30
CA THR A 204 -13.80 -6.81 18.06
C THR A 204 -13.87 -8.03 17.14
N ALA A 205 -14.95 -8.81 17.20
CA ALA A 205 -15.21 -9.91 16.27
C ALA A 205 -15.26 -9.49 14.78
N ILE A 206 -15.65 -8.24 14.47
CA ILE A 206 -15.68 -7.71 13.10
C ILE A 206 -14.27 -7.60 12.51
N PHE A 207 -13.27 -7.36 13.37
CA PHE A 207 -11.88 -7.11 12.96
C PHE A 207 -10.94 -8.29 13.23
N ALA A 208 -11.41 -9.32 13.94
CA ALA A 208 -10.59 -10.47 14.31
C ALA A 208 -10.08 -11.29 13.11
N ALA A 209 -10.80 -11.28 11.98
CA ALA A 209 -10.40 -11.98 10.78
C ALA A 209 -9.54 -11.10 9.85
N LYS A 210 -8.43 -11.63 9.32
CA LYS A 210 -7.64 -10.95 8.28
C LYS A 210 -8.51 -10.57 7.09
N VAL A 211 -8.19 -9.46 6.43
CA VAL A 211 -8.68 -9.21 5.07
C VAL A 211 -8.12 -10.30 4.18
N LYS A 212 -8.98 -11.08 3.55
CA LYS A 212 -8.56 -12.14 2.62
C LYS A 212 -8.43 -11.52 1.24
N VAL A 213 -7.19 -11.34 0.79
CA VAL A 213 -6.89 -10.95 -0.59
C VAL A 213 -6.28 -12.14 -1.29
N SER A 214 -6.92 -12.58 -2.37
CA SER A 214 -6.44 -13.71 -3.16
C SER A 214 -6.64 -13.45 -4.64
N PHE A 215 -5.67 -13.91 -5.43
CA PHE A 215 -5.76 -13.94 -6.87
C PHE A 215 -5.84 -15.39 -7.31
N ARG A 216 -6.91 -15.74 -8.01
CA ARG A 216 -7.31 -17.13 -8.25
C ARG A 216 -7.69 -17.32 -9.71
N LEU A 217 -7.36 -18.47 -10.26
CA LEU A 217 -7.83 -18.84 -11.60
C LEU A 217 -9.33 -19.15 -11.54
N ILE A 218 -10.04 -18.78 -12.61
CA ILE A 218 -11.42 -19.20 -12.81
C ILE A 218 -11.42 -20.54 -13.53
N ASP A 219 -12.18 -21.48 -12.97
CA ASP A 219 -12.44 -22.76 -13.62
C ASP A 219 -13.60 -22.59 -14.62
N ILE A 220 -13.32 -22.91 -15.88
CA ILE A 220 -14.26 -22.81 -17.01
C ILE A 220 -14.78 -24.18 -17.46
N SER A 221 -14.46 -25.26 -16.75
CA SER A 221 -14.92 -26.63 -17.07
C SER A 221 -16.41 -26.83 -16.78
N MET A 222 -16.99 -26.02 -15.89
CA MET A 222 -18.39 -26.05 -15.52
C MET A 222 -18.93 -24.62 -15.34
N PRO A 223 -20.15 -24.31 -15.82
CA PRO A 223 -20.81 -23.04 -15.52
C PRO A 223 -20.99 -22.83 -14.02
N ALA A 224 -20.76 -21.61 -13.53
CA ALA A 224 -20.79 -21.30 -12.11
C ALA A 224 -22.19 -21.46 -11.49
N GLU A 225 -23.25 -21.21 -12.26
CA GLU A 225 -24.64 -21.40 -11.85
C GLU A 225 -24.97 -22.89 -11.61
N GLN A 226 -24.41 -23.77 -12.45
CA GLN A 226 -24.55 -25.22 -12.29
C GLN A 226 -23.77 -25.70 -11.06
N ALA A 227 -22.56 -25.19 -10.86
CA ALA A 227 -21.77 -25.51 -9.67
C ALA A 227 -22.42 -25.01 -8.37
N GLN A 228 -23.15 -23.87 -8.43
CA GLN A 228 -23.85 -23.30 -7.29
C GLN A 228 -25.07 -24.14 -6.86
N SER A 229 -25.78 -24.72 -7.82
CA SER A 229 -26.96 -25.55 -7.58
C SER A 229 -26.64 -27.03 -7.35
N GLY A 230 -25.42 -27.46 -7.73
CA GLY A 230 -24.94 -28.82 -7.59
C GLY A 230 -23.71 -28.93 -6.68
N THR A 231 -22.79 -29.82 -7.05
CA THR A 231 -21.50 -29.98 -6.38
C THR A 231 -20.39 -29.42 -7.27
N PRO A 232 -19.65 -28.38 -6.84
CA PRO A 232 -18.52 -27.86 -7.58
C PRO A 232 -17.46 -28.93 -7.84
N PRO A 233 -16.70 -28.86 -8.95
CA PRO A 233 -15.54 -29.71 -9.18
C PRO A 233 -14.55 -29.68 -8.00
N ALA A 234 -13.82 -30.78 -7.80
CA ALA A 234 -12.83 -30.88 -6.74
C ALA A 234 -11.78 -29.76 -6.86
N GLY A 235 -11.43 -29.13 -5.75
CA GLY A 235 -10.48 -28.00 -5.74
C GLY A 235 -11.07 -26.67 -6.21
N THR A 236 -12.39 -26.56 -6.41
CA THR A 236 -13.06 -25.31 -6.76
C THR A 236 -14.15 -24.94 -5.75
N GLU A 237 -14.54 -23.66 -5.74
CA GLU A 237 -15.68 -23.15 -4.99
C GLU A 237 -16.39 -22.05 -5.77
N VAL A 238 -17.64 -21.77 -5.40
CA VAL A 238 -18.43 -20.70 -6.02
C VAL A 238 -18.40 -19.47 -5.14
N LEU A 239 -17.91 -18.36 -5.68
CA LEU A 239 -17.96 -17.04 -5.04
C LEU A 239 -18.86 -16.10 -5.83
N LEU A 240 -19.46 -15.12 -5.14
CA LEU A 240 -20.30 -14.12 -5.78
C LEU A 240 -19.52 -12.88 -6.13
N GLY A 241 -19.85 -12.27 -7.27
CA GLY A 241 -19.30 -10.99 -7.67
C GLY A 241 -19.75 -9.85 -6.75
N PHE A 242 -18.86 -8.90 -6.54
CA PHE A 242 -19.07 -7.76 -5.64
C PHE A 242 -20.25 -6.89 -6.09
N LYS A 243 -20.29 -6.51 -7.37
CA LYS A 243 -21.34 -5.67 -7.95
C LYS A 243 -22.49 -6.45 -8.58
N ASP A 244 -22.16 -7.37 -9.48
CA ASP A 244 -23.15 -8.06 -10.31
C ASP A 244 -23.87 -9.20 -9.57
N LYS A 245 -23.37 -9.60 -8.40
CA LYS A 245 -23.83 -10.75 -7.61
C LYS A 245 -23.87 -12.06 -8.42
N ARG A 246 -23.13 -12.14 -9.52
CA ARG A 246 -23.07 -13.34 -10.37
C ARG A 246 -22.15 -14.38 -9.74
N PRO A 247 -22.44 -15.68 -9.89
CA PRO A 247 -21.55 -16.72 -9.41
C PRO A 247 -20.32 -16.82 -10.31
N TYR A 248 -19.17 -17.09 -9.69
CA TYR A 248 -17.90 -17.36 -10.34
C TYR A 248 -17.34 -18.66 -9.75
N LEU A 249 -16.98 -19.60 -10.61
CA LEU A 249 -16.32 -20.83 -10.20
C LEU A 249 -14.81 -20.58 -10.11
N VAL A 250 -14.30 -20.49 -8.88
CA VAL A 250 -12.89 -20.14 -8.63
C VAL A 250 -12.13 -21.32 -8.05
N ALA A 251 -10.85 -21.42 -8.38
CA ALA A 251 -9.96 -22.39 -7.74
C ALA A 251 -9.85 -22.09 -6.24
N LYS A 252 -9.81 -23.14 -5.41
CA LYS A 252 -9.63 -23.04 -3.95
C LYS A 252 -8.20 -22.63 -3.57
N ASP A 253 -7.23 -22.97 -4.38
CA ASP A 253 -5.85 -22.57 -4.12
C ASP A 253 -5.62 -21.12 -4.60
N SER A 254 -4.96 -20.33 -3.75
CA SER A 254 -4.58 -18.96 -4.09
C SER A 254 -3.30 -18.97 -4.90
N ALA A 255 -3.33 -18.39 -6.10
CA ALA A 255 -2.15 -18.31 -6.95
C ALA A 255 -1.18 -17.22 -6.45
N LEU A 256 -1.74 -16.09 -6.00
CA LEU A 256 -1.07 -15.00 -5.28
C LEU A 256 -1.97 -14.53 -4.13
N ASP A 257 -1.40 -13.91 -3.11
CA ASP A 257 -2.16 -13.38 -1.99
C ASP A 257 -1.80 -11.93 -1.67
N GLY A 258 -2.43 -11.36 -0.63
CA GLY A 258 -2.14 -9.99 -0.19
C GLY A 258 -0.67 -9.74 0.14
N ASN A 259 0.08 -10.71 0.67
CA ASN A 259 1.50 -10.55 1.03
C ASN A 259 2.41 -10.46 -0.20
N ASP A 260 1.88 -10.71 -1.40
CA ASP A 260 2.59 -10.48 -2.64
C ASP A 260 2.44 -9.02 -3.12
N ILE A 261 1.56 -8.20 -2.53
CA ILE A 261 1.31 -6.80 -2.92
C ILE A 261 2.28 -5.86 -2.19
N SER A 262 2.92 -4.97 -2.95
CA SER A 262 3.78 -3.88 -2.43
C SER A 262 3.11 -2.51 -2.41
N TYR A 263 2.08 -2.33 -3.24
CA TYR A 263 1.36 -1.06 -3.38
C TYR A 263 -0.05 -1.28 -3.91
N ALA A 264 -1.00 -0.49 -3.41
CA ALA A 264 -2.32 -0.34 -4.00
C ALA A 264 -2.83 1.10 -3.79
N GLY A 265 -3.51 1.66 -4.78
CA GLY A 265 -4.04 3.02 -4.70
C GLY A 265 -5.18 3.27 -5.70
N PRO A 266 -6.11 4.20 -5.40
CA PRO A 266 -7.10 4.62 -6.37
C PRO A 266 -6.42 5.38 -7.52
N GLY A 267 -7.03 5.32 -8.71
CA GLY A 267 -6.58 6.06 -9.88
C GLY A 267 -7.68 6.20 -10.91
N PHE A 268 -7.31 6.74 -12.07
CA PHE A 268 -8.18 6.83 -13.23
C PHE A 268 -7.53 6.13 -14.41
N ALA A 269 -8.31 5.32 -15.14
CA ALA A 269 -7.85 4.68 -16.35
C ALA A 269 -7.49 5.73 -17.40
N SER A 270 -6.28 5.67 -17.96
CA SER A 270 -5.79 6.71 -18.89
C SER A 270 -6.60 6.84 -20.18
N SER A 271 -7.30 5.77 -20.60
CA SER A 271 -8.09 5.75 -21.82
C SER A 271 -9.53 6.22 -21.63
N THR A 272 -10.16 5.87 -20.52
CA THR A 272 -11.61 6.09 -20.28
C THR A 272 -11.89 7.13 -19.20
N ASN A 273 -10.87 7.55 -18.44
CA ASN A 273 -11.00 8.40 -17.26
C ASN A 273 -11.96 7.84 -16.21
N GLU A 274 -12.12 6.51 -16.17
CA GLU A 274 -12.95 5.81 -15.19
C GLU A 274 -12.16 5.52 -13.91
N PRO A 275 -12.79 5.59 -12.72
CA PRO A 275 -12.16 5.20 -11.47
C PRO A 275 -11.72 3.72 -11.46
N ILE A 276 -10.48 3.48 -11.07
CA ILE A 276 -9.87 2.15 -10.96
C ILE A 276 -9.08 2.01 -9.66
N ALA A 277 -8.87 0.77 -9.22
CA ALA A 277 -7.88 0.47 -8.18
C ALA A 277 -6.62 -0.09 -8.84
N SER A 278 -5.50 0.62 -8.71
CA SER A 278 -4.20 0.16 -9.21
C SER A 278 -3.47 -0.61 -8.13
N PHE A 279 -2.71 -1.63 -8.51
CA PHE A 279 -1.87 -2.39 -7.59
C PHE A 279 -0.53 -2.77 -8.22
N ARG A 280 0.45 -3.05 -7.37
CA ARG A 280 1.78 -3.54 -7.74
C ARG A 280 2.22 -4.62 -6.77
N PHE A 281 2.72 -5.73 -7.30
CA PHE A 281 3.32 -6.80 -6.52
C PHE A 281 4.76 -6.47 -6.10
N ASN A 282 5.22 -7.05 -4.99
CA ASN A 282 6.64 -7.07 -4.62
C ASN A 282 7.44 -7.96 -5.58
N GLY A 283 8.76 -7.98 -5.44
CA GLY A 283 9.66 -8.71 -6.35
C GLY A 283 9.32 -10.20 -6.49
N ARG A 284 8.89 -10.86 -5.41
CA ARG A 284 8.44 -12.27 -5.42
C ARG A 284 7.10 -12.42 -6.13
N GLY A 285 6.11 -11.62 -5.75
CA GLY A 285 4.77 -11.64 -6.32
C GLY A 285 4.78 -11.36 -7.83
N ALA A 286 5.57 -10.39 -8.27
CA ALA A 286 5.71 -10.03 -9.69
C ALA A 286 6.23 -11.20 -10.53
N ARG A 287 7.20 -11.97 -10.03
CA ARG A 287 7.73 -13.16 -10.73
C ARG A 287 6.72 -14.28 -10.81
N ARG A 288 6.03 -14.56 -9.70
CA ARG A 288 4.95 -15.55 -9.66
C ARG A 288 3.83 -15.16 -10.62
N PHE A 289 3.42 -13.90 -10.60
CA PHE A 289 2.39 -13.37 -11.49
C PHE A 289 2.77 -13.47 -12.97
N ALA A 290 4.02 -13.14 -13.32
CA ALA A 290 4.52 -13.31 -14.69
C ALA A 290 4.42 -14.78 -15.16
N HIS A 291 4.85 -15.72 -14.32
CA HIS A 291 4.79 -17.14 -14.65
C HIS A 291 3.33 -17.66 -14.77
N ILE A 292 2.46 -17.30 -13.83
CA ILE A 292 1.04 -17.70 -13.85
C ILE A 292 0.35 -17.15 -15.11
N THR A 293 0.61 -15.90 -15.46
CA THR A 293 -0.02 -15.26 -16.63
C THR A 293 0.49 -15.84 -17.95
N GLU A 294 1.76 -16.24 -18.01
CA GLU A 294 2.34 -16.94 -19.17
C GLU A 294 1.67 -18.30 -19.43
N GLU A 295 1.40 -19.07 -18.38
CA GLU A 295 0.79 -20.41 -18.51
C GLU A 295 -0.74 -20.39 -18.71
N ASN A 296 -1.39 -19.26 -18.48
CA ASN A 296 -2.86 -19.16 -18.43
C ASN A 296 -3.45 -18.09 -19.37
N ILE A 297 -2.77 -17.81 -20.48
CA ILE A 297 -3.30 -16.95 -21.55
C ILE A 297 -4.66 -17.45 -22.02
N GLY A 298 -5.61 -16.53 -22.19
CA GLY A 298 -6.99 -16.79 -22.59
C GLY A 298 -7.92 -17.20 -21.45
N LYS A 299 -7.40 -17.43 -20.24
CA LYS A 299 -8.21 -17.79 -19.07
C LYS A 299 -8.54 -16.56 -18.20
N PRO A 300 -9.70 -16.52 -17.52
CA PRO A 300 -10.00 -15.48 -16.56
C PRO A 300 -9.21 -15.65 -15.26
N PHE A 301 -8.79 -14.54 -14.69
CA PHE A 301 -8.05 -14.47 -13.44
C PHE A 301 -8.79 -13.59 -12.44
N ALA A 302 -9.39 -14.20 -11.43
CA ALA A 302 -10.21 -13.55 -10.43
C ALA A 302 -9.38 -12.86 -9.36
N ILE A 303 -9.80 -11.65 -9.00
CA ILE A 303 -9.31 -10.92 -7.84
C ILE A 303 -10.42 -10.96 -6.78
N VAL A 304 -10.11 -11.59 -5.66
CA VAL A 304 -11.08 -11.92 -4.61
C VAL A 304 -10.71 -11.19 -3.32
N LEU A 305 -11.67 -10.43 -2.77
CA LEU A 305 -11.56 -9.75 -1.49
C LEU A 305 -12.68 -10.23 -0.56
N ASP A 306 -12.33 -10.73 0.62
CA ASP A 306 -13.28 -11.22 1.64
C ASP A 306 -14.38 -12.12 1.04
N ASP A 307 -13.94 -13.13 0.29
CA ASP A 307 -14.77 -14.15 -0.36
C ASP A 307 -15.75 -13.59 -1.43
N ARG A 308 -15.46 -12.40 -1.98
CA ARG A 308 -16.19 -11.81 -3.11
C ARG A 308 -15.28 -11.53 -4.30
N VAL A 309 -15.75 -11.86 -5.51
CA VAL A 309 -15.01 -11.56 -6.74
C VAL A 309 -15.19 -10.08 -7.07
N ILE A 310 -14.11 -9.31 -7.02
CA ILE A 310 -14.14 -7.89 -7.37
C ILE A 310 -14.08 -7.70 -8.87
N SER A 311 -13.21 -8.46 -9.54
CA SER A 311 -13.01 -8.44 -10.98
C SER A 311 -12.43 -9.76 -11.44
N ALA A 312 -12.70 -10.15 -12.69
CA ALA A 312 -12.23 -11.38 -13.29
C ALA A 312 -11.79 -11.17 -14.75
N PRO A 313 -10.76 -10.33 -15.00
CA PRO A 313 -10.28 -10.08 -16.36
C PRO A 313 -9.69 -11.33 -16.99
N VAL A 314 -9.79 -11.41 -18.32
CA VAL A 314 -9.12 -12.45 -19.12
C VAL A 314 -7.65 -12.07 -19.32
N ILE A 315 -6.75 -13.00 -19.05
CA ILE A 315 -5.32 -12.85 -19.33
C ILE A 315 -5.13 -12.85 -20.85
N ARG A 316 -4.61 -11.77 -21.42
CA ARG A 316 -4.42 -11.63 -22.87
C ARG A 316 -2.99 -11.89 -23.31
N GLU A 317 -2.04 -11.54 -22.46
CA GLU A 317 -0.60 -11.68 -22.69
C GLU A 317 0.10 -11.89 -21.33
N PRO A 318 1.34 -12.42 -21.32
CA PRO A 318 2.13 -12.53 -20.09
C PRO A 318 2.37 -11.15 -19.46
N ILE A 319 2.11 -11.01 -18.16
CA ILE A 319 2.27 -9.75 -17.44
C ILE A 319 3.56 -9.80 -16.62
N THR A 320 4.64 -9.32 -17.22
CA THR A 320 5.99 -9.32 -16.60
C THR A 320 6.28 -8.07 -15.78
N GLY A 321 5.45 -7.02 -15.91
CA GLY A 321 5.62 -5.74 -15.21
C GLY A 321 5.31 -5.78 -13.72
N GLY A 322 4.61 -6.81 -13.23
CA GLY A 322 4.28 -6.97 -11.81
C GLY A 322 3.26 -5.94 -11.28
N SER A 323 2.57 -5.21 -12.16
CA SER A 323 1.51 -4.27 -11.80
C SER A 323 0.23 -4.57 -12.57
N GLY A 324 -0.89 -4.07 -12.06
CA GLY A 324 -2.19 -4.23 -12.68
C GLY A 324 -3.19 -3.18 -12.22
N GLN A 325 -4.33 -3.18 -12.89
CA GLN A 325 -5.47 -2.33 -12.55
C GLN A 325 -6.74 -3.17 -12.45
N ILE A 326 -7.57 -2.83 -11.48
CA ILE A 326 -8.88 -3.43 -11.26
C ILE A 326 -9.93 -2.43 -11.72
N SER A 327 -10.73 -2.85 -12.69
CA SER A 327 -11.89 -2.13 -13.18
C SER A 327 -13.18 -2.90 -12.85
N GLY A 328 -14.29 -2.17 -12.80
CA GLY A 328 -15.60 -2.72 -12.45
C GLY A 328 -16.71 -1.66 -12.41
N ASN A 329 -16.61 -0.61 -13.23
CA ASN A 329 -17.50 0.56 -13.21
C ASN A 329 -17.60 1.17 -11.81
N PHE A 330 -16.46 1.40 -11.16
CA PHE A 330 -16.41 1.91 -9.80
C PHE A 330 -16.75 3.40 -9.74
N THR A 331 -17.36 3.81 -8.63
CA THR A 331 -17.26 5.20 -8.18
C THR A 331 -15.85 5.45 -7.61
N LEU A 332 -15.46 6.71 -7.45
CA LEU A 332 -14.18 7.03 -6.81
C LEU A 332 -14.09 6.48 -5.38
N GLU A 333 -15.20 6.52 -4.63
CA GLU A 333 -15.28 5.94 -3.28
C GLU A 333 -15.05 4.43 -3.32
N GLU A 334 -15.71 3.72 -4.23
CA GLU A 334 -15.54 2.27 -4.37
C GLU A 334 -14.12 1.88 -4.81
N ALA A 335 -13.52 2.62 -5.75
CA ALA A 335 -12.14 2.39 -6.17
C ALA A 335 -11.15 2.60 -5.03
N SER A 336 -11.39 3.63 -4.20
CA SER A 336 -10.61 3.88 -2.98
C SER A 336 -10.78 2.74 -1.97
N SER A 337 -12.01 2.28 -1.71
CA SER A 337 -12.27 1.14 -0.81
C SER A 337 -11.62 -0.15 -1.29
N VAL A 338 -11.64 -0.44 -2.60
CA VAL A 338 -10.97 -1.63 -3.16
C VAL A 338 -9.45 -1.51 -2.99
N ALA A 339 -8.86 -0.37 -3.32
CA ALA A 339 -7.41 -0.15 -3.15
C ALA A 339 -6.98 -0.27 -1.68
N MET A 340 -7.77 0.29 -0.77
CA MET A 340 -7.58 0.18 0.67
C MET A 340 -7.64 -1.28 1.13
N LEU A 341 -8.64 -2.06 0.70
CA LEU A 341 -8.75 -3.48 1.07
C LEU A 341 -7.59 -4.33 0.53
N LEU A 342 -7.11 -4.04 -0.69
CA LEU A 342 -5.91 -4.69 -1.23
C LEU A 342 -4.69 -4.43 -0.35
N ARG A 343 -4.50 -3.18 0.05
CA ARG A 343 -3.40 -2.78 0.93
C ARG A 343 -3.56 -3.36 2.32
N ALA A 344 -4.76 -3.36 2.87
CA ALA A 344 -5.08 -3.98 4.15
C ALA A 344 -4.75 -5.50 4.17
N GLY A 345 -4.94 -6.18 3.04
CA GLY A 345 -4.56 -7.58 2.89
C GLY A 345 -3.06 -7.83 2.77
N SER A 346 -2.27 -6.81 2.41
CA SER A 346 -0.81 -6.88 2.37
C SER A 346 -0.15 -6.46 3.68
N LEU A 347 -0.92 -6.06 4.69
CA LEU A 347 -0.38 -5.62 5.97
C LEU A 347 0.15 -6.81 6.77
N PRO A 348 1.44 -6.80 7.14
CA PRO A 348 2.00 -7.84 7.99
C PRO A 348 1.47 -7.65 9.41
N GLY A 349 0.87 -8.71 9.94
CA GLY A 349 0.39 -8.84 11.30
C GLY A 349 -0.64 -7.79 11.76
N HIS A 350 -1.50 -8.28 12.63
CA HIS A 350 -2.83 -7.71 12.82
C HIS A 350 -2.84 -6.49 13.74
N LEU A 351 -4.03 -5.92 13.87
CA LEU A 351 -4.40 -5.11 15.02
C LEU A 351 -4.37 -5.97 16.30
N GLY A 352 -3.40 -5.74 17.18
CA GLY A 352 -3.34 -6.34 18.51
C GLY A 352 -4.27 -5.62 19.48
N LEU A 353 -5.27 -6.30 20.02
CA LEU A 353 -6.18 -5.71 21.01
C LEU A 353 -5.39 -5.33 22.27
N LEU A 354 -5.38 -4.03 22.62
CA LEU A 354 -4.74 -3.52 23.83
C LEU A 354 -5.73 -3.29 24.96
N GLU A 355 -6.88 -2.71 24.63
CA GLU A 355 -7.86 -2.28 25.63
C GLU A 355 -9.28 -2.44 25.09
N GLN A 356 -10.18 -2.85 25.97
CA GLN A 356 -11.59 -2.98 25.71
C GLN A 356 -12.37 -2.50 26.94
N GLN A 357 -13.16 -1.44 26.78
CA GLN A 357 -13.90 -0.85 27.88
C GLN A 357 -15.32 -0.48 27.48
N VAL A 358 -16.27 -0.80 28.37
CA VAL A 358 -17.64 -0.28 28.29
C VAL A 358 -17.68 1.10 28.96
N VAL A 359 -18.11 2.10 28.22
CA VAL A 359 -18.37 3.45 28.71
C VAL A 359 -19.85 3.55 29.03
N GLN A 360 -20.18 3.80 30.29
CA GLN A 360 -21.57 4.00 30.69
C GLN A 360 -22.05 5.38 30.24
N PRO A 361 -23.35 5.53 29.92
CA PRO A 361 -23.94 6.85 29.71
C PRO A 361 -23.75 7.71 30.96
N ALA A 362 -23.56 9.02 30.77
CA ALA A 362 -23.55 9.95 31.89
C ALA A 362 -24.93 9.95 32.54
N ALA A 363 -25.00 9.66 33.85
CA ALA A 363 -26.23 9.84 34.61
C ALA A 363 -26.62 11.32 34.53
N LYS A 364 -27.84 11.60 34.07
CA LYS A 364 -28.38 12.96 34.07
C LYS A 364 -28.49 13.41 35.54
N PRO A 365 -27.98 14.59 35.91
CA PRO A 365 -28.06 15.10 37.28
C PRO A 365 -29.50 15.31 37.75
#